data_AF-A0A937YR56-F1
#
_entry.id   AF-A0A937YR56-F1
#
_cell.length_a   1.000
_cell.length_b   1.000
_cell.length_c   1.000
_cell.angle_alpha   90.00
_cell.angle_beta   90.00
_cell.angle_gamma   90.00
#
_symmetry.space_group_name_H-M   'P 1'
#
loop_
_entity.id
_entity.type
_entity.pdbx_description
1 polymer ?
#
loop_
_entity_poly.entity_id
_entity_poly.type
_entity_poly.pdbx_seq_one_letter_code
_entity_poly.pdbx_strand_id
1 'polypeptide(L)'
;MPWPRPSLRSRRWTKQPRSIERHSNGLPSGRRHYRLTLKDALSAHKRAISFGGRDGVPNLALVQSAIARPYNGYYRGIAWKAAALVESMASNHGFTDGNKRTTLILLHTFLQRSGYKLVAVPGDLSLQEAVENMILDVVNRRMDFGQLIDWLKARVVASP
;
A
#
# COMPACT_ATOMS: atom_id res chain seq x y z
N MET A 1 -75.64 -8.23 10.88
CA MET A 1 -74.82 -9.43 10.61
C MET A 1 -73.37 -9.16 10.98
N PRO A 2 -72.87 -9.73 12.10
CA PRO A 2 -71.46 -9.64 12.50
C PRO A 2 -70.71 -10.92 12.10
N TRP A 3 -69.47 -10.80 11.63
CA TRP A 3 -68.56 -11.93 11.41
C TRP A 3 -67.56 -12.06 12.59
N PRO A 4 -67.07 -13.28 12.88
CA PRO A 4 -66.74 -13.73 14.24
C PRO A 4 -65.24 -13.65 14.59
N ARG A 5 -64.96 -13.70 15.89
CA ARG A 5 -63.61 -13.83 16.46
C ARG A 5 -63.10 -15.28 16.35
N PRO A 6 -61.80 -15.49 16.05
CA PRO A 6 -61.12 -16.75 16.39
C PRO A 6 -60.56 -16.72 17.82
N SER A 7 -60.86 -17.78 18.57
CA SER A 7 -60.46 -18.05 19.95
C SER A 7 -59.00 -18.50 20.08
N LEU A 8 -58.39 -18.12 21.21
CA LEU A 8 -57.08 -18.54 21.70
C LEU A 8 -56.93 -20.07 21.82
N ARG A 9 -55.83 -20.62 21.28
CA ARG A 9 -55.28 -21.90 21.75
C ARG A 9 -53.77 -21.81 21.91
N SER A 10 -53.36 -21.89 23.18
CA SER A 10 -52.15 -22.48 23.75
C SER A 10 -50.93 -22.68 22.83
N ARG A 11 -49.78 -22.14 23.23
CA ARG A 11 -48.66 -22.93 23.76
C ARG A 11 -47.52 -22.02 24.20
N ARG A 12 -47.14 -22.16 25.48
CA ARG A 12 -45.81 -21.77 25.98
C ARG A 12 -44.75 -22.44 25.11
N TRP A 13 -43.80 -21.66 24.62
CA TRP A 13 -42.50 -22.15 24.17
C TRP A 13 -41.42 -21.30 24.85
N THR A 14 -41.01 -21.73 26.04
CA THR A 14 -39.66 -21.49 26.54
C THR A 14 -38.72 -22.37 25.72
N LYS A 15 -37.86 -21.79 24.88
CA LYS A 15 -36.52 -22.34 24.59
C LYS A 15 -35.54 -21.19 24.35
N GLN A 16 -34.45 -21.29 25.09
CA GLN A 16 -33.26 -20.45 25.09
C GLN A 16 -32.75 -20.17 23.66
N PRO A 17 -32.11 -19.02 23.40
CA PRO A 17 -31.42 -18.83 22.14
C PRO A 17 -30.28 -19.84 22.06
N ARG A 18 -30.43 -20.83 21.17
CA ARG A 18 -29.33 -21.71 20.77
C ARG A 18 -28.26 -20.83 20.13
N SER A 19 -27.08 -20.85 20.74
CA SER A 19 -25.83 -20.38 20.15
C SER A 19 -25.71 -21.02 18.76
N ILE A 20 -26.03 -20.26 17.73
CA ILE A 20 -25.63 -20.62 16.37
C ILE A 20 -24.15 -20.28 16.34
N GLU A 21 -23.31 -21.27 16.68
CA GLU A 21 -21.92 -21.30 16.25
C GLU A 21 -21.96 -21.27 14.72
N ARG A 22 -21.90 -20.05 14.17
CA ARG A 22 -21.51 -19.87 12.79
C ARG A 22 -20.06 -20.29 12.75
N HIS A 23 -19.81 -21.53 12.33
CA HIS A 23 -18.57 -21.89 11.69
C HIS A 23 -18.45 -21.05 10.41
N SER A 24 -18.15 -19.77 10.57
CA SER A 24 -17.46 -19.02 9.55
C SER A 24 -16.08 -19.64 9.46
N ASN A 25 -15.88 -20.52 8.49
CA ASN A 25 -14.58 -20.61 7.82
C ASN A 25 -14.32 -19.22 7.21
N GLY A 26 -13.94 -18.27 8.07
CA GLY A 26 -13.50 -16.95 7.69
C GLY A 26 -12.15 -17.12 7.06
N LEU A 27 -12.07 -16.84 5.76
CA LEU A 27 -10.81 -16.44 5.13
C LEU A 27 -10.07 -15.50 6.10
N PRO A 28 -8.78 -15.73 6.41
CA PRO A 28 -8.07 -14.91 7.38
C PRO A 28 -8.17 -13.44 6.97
N SER A 29 -8.69 -12.62 7.88
CA SER A 29 -8.95 -11.20 7.72
C SER A 29 -7.81 -10.48 6.97
N GLY A 30 -8.16 -9.76 5.91
CA GLY A 30 -7.26 -9.17 4.93
C GLY A 30 -6.08 -8.38 5.53
N ARG A 31 -4.87 -8.72 5.09
CA ARG A 31 -3.63 -8.00 5.43
C ARG A 31 -3.78 -6.53 5.02
N ARG A 32 -3.88 -5.63 6.01
CA ARG A 32 -3.82 -4.19 5.77
C ARG A 32 -2.40 -3.83 5.34
N HIS A 33 -2.23 -3.18 4.18
CA HIS A 33 -0.92 -2.68 3.75
C HIS A 33 -0.38 -1.68 4.77
N TYR A 34 0.92 -1.75 5.04
CA TYR A 34 1.60 -0.89 6.00
C TYR A 34 1.41 0.58 5.65
N ARG A 35 1.23 1.45 6.66
CA ARG A 35 1.10 2.90 6.45
C ARG A 35 2.41 3.59 6.83
N LEU A 36 3.11 4.10 5.82
CA LEU A 36 4.34 4.87 6.01
C LEU A 36 4.10 6.09 6.90
N THR A 37 5.01 6.30 7.84
CA THR A 37 5.04 7.46 8.72
C THR A 37 6.09 8.46 8.24
N LEU A 38 6.00 9.70 8.73
CA LEU A 38 7.05 10.70 8.47
C LEU A 38 8.41 10.22 8.99
N LYS A 39 8.45 9.50 10.12
CA LYS A 39 9.68 8.91 10.66
C LYS A 39 10.32 7.94 9.69
N ASP A 40 9.53 7.12 8.98
CA ASP A 40 10.04 6.20 7.97
C ASP A 40 10.67 6.98 6.81
N ALA A 41 10.02 8.06 6.35
CA ALA A 41 10.54 8.92 5.28
C ALA A 41 11.84 9.62 5.65
N LEU A 42 11.94 10.20 6.85
CA LEU A 42 13.16 10.84 7.33
C LEU A 42 14.29 9.83 7.55
N SER A 43 13.97 8.63 8.05
CA SER A 43 14.96 7.55 8.23
C SER A 43 15.46 7.03 6.88
N ALA A 44 14.56 6.88 5.91
CA ALA A 44 14.89 6.51 4.55
C ALA A 44 15.78 7.56 3.87
N HIS A 45 15.49 8.85 4.07
CA HIS A 45 16.31 9.95 3.56
C HIS A 45 17.70 9.98 4.18
N LYS A 46 17.80 9.85 5.52
CA LYS A 46 19.09 9.76 6.22
C LYS A 46 19.96 8.62 5.69
N ARG A 47 19.35 7.47 5.37
CA ARG A 47 20.03 6.35 4.71
C ARG A 47 20.36 6.65 3.23
N ALA A 48 19.51 7.38 2.51
CA ALA A 48 19.77 7.73 1.12
C ALA A 48 21.01 8.64 0.97
N ILE A 49 21.16 9.63 1.85
CA ILE A 49 22.27 10.59 1.82
C ILE A 49 23.57 10.03 2.40
N SER A 50 23.54 8.92 3.14
CA SER A 50 24.77 8.27 3.61
C SER A 50 25.62 7.72 2.46
N PHE A 51 25.02 7.53 1.28
CA PHE A 51 25.72 7.21 0.04
C PHE A 51 26.22 8.44 -0.72
N GLY A 52 26.15 9.64 -0.11
CA GLY A 52 26.51 10.92 -0.70
C GLY A 52 25.32 11.82 -1.01
N GLY A 53 25.53 13.13 -1.08
CA GLY A 53 24.49 14.14 -1.29
C GLY A 53 24.35 15.09 -0.10
N ARG A 54 23.48 16.10 -0.23
CA ARG A 54 23.27 17.11 0.81
C ARG A 54 22.06 16.78 1.68
N ASP A 55 22.24 16.88 2.99
CA ASP A 55 21.13 16.79 3.94
C ASP A 55 20.21 18.02 3.82
N GLY A 56 18.94 17.85 4.20
CA GLY A 56 17.96 18.91 4.27
C GLY A 56 16.58 18.51 3.78
N VAL A 57 15.56 19.06 4.45
CA VAL A 57 14.13 18.86 4.17
C VAL A 57 13.48 20.24 3.99
N PRO A 58 13.70 20.91 2.84
CA PRO A 58 13.21 22.27 2.62
C PRO A 58 11.67 22.35 2.69
N ASN A 59 10.97 21.26 2.36
CA ASN A 59 9.52 21.24 2.42
C ASN A 59 8.98 19.92 2.97
N LEU A 60 8.79 19.90 4.29
CA LEU A 60 8.24 18.76 5.02
C LEU A 60 6.80 18.40 4.58
N ALA A 61 6.00 19.41 4.23
CA ALA A 61 4.61 19.21 3.82
C ALA A 61 4.52 18.42 2.50
N LEU A 62 5.44 18.64 1.55
CA LEU A 62 5.53 17.84 0.33
C LEU A 62 5.82 16.37 0.63
N VAL A 63 6.75 16.09 1.56
CA VAL A 63 7.07 14.72 1.98
C VAL A 63 5.84 14.06 2.61
N GLN A 64 5.16 14.75 3.53
CA GLN A 64 3.94 14.25 4.18
C GLN A 64 2.82 13.96 3.18
N SER A 65 2.60 14.86 2.23
CA SER A 65 1.59 14.70 1.17
C SER A 65 1.87 13.47 0.31
N ALA A 66 3.13 13.29 -0.12
CA ALA A 66 3.53 12.17 -0.96
C ALA A 66 3.37 10.82 -0.24
N ILE A 67 3.81 10.70 1.02
CA ILE A 67 3.60 9.44 1.77
C ILE A 67 2.14 9.20 2.14
N ALA A 68 1.29 10.23 2.17
CA ALA A 68 -0.15 10.08 2.44
C ALA A 68 -0.93 9.58 1.23
N ARG A 69 -0.48 9.91 0.00
CA ARG A 69 -1.18 9.62 -1.26
C ARG A 69 -1.63 8.15 -1.41
N PRO A 70 -0.84 7.11 -1.09
CA PRO A 70 -1.28 5.72 -1.23
C PRO A 70 -2.50 5.33 -0.38
N TYR A 71 -2.87 6.15 0.62
CA TYR A 71 -3.90 5.82 1.61
C TYR A 71 -5.15 6.70 1.50
N ASN A 72 -5.28 7.48 0.43
CA ASN A 72 -6.42 8.39 0.20
C ASN A 72 -7.74 7.69 -0.21
N GLY A 73 -7.77 6.35 -0.26
CA GLY A 73 -8.95 5.55 -0.59
C GLY A 73 -9.09 5.17 -2.07
N TYR A 74 -8.40 5.84 -2.99
CA TYR A 74 -8.45 5.54 -4.44
C TYR A 74 -7.62 4.31 -4.83
N TYR A 75 -6.60 3.96 -4.04
CA TYR A 75 -5.67 2.86 -4.33
C TYR A 75 -5.95 1.64 -3.46
N ARG A 76 -6.52 0.58 -4.05
CA ARG A 76 -6.86 -0.66 -3.32
C ARG A 76 -5.70 -1.65 -3.26
N GLY A 77 -5.12 -1.99 -4.41
CA GLY A 77 -4.07 -3.01 -4.53
C GLY A 77 -2.69 -2.53 -4.09
N ILE A 78 -1.82 -3.47 -3.69
CA ILE A 78 -0.45 -3.16 -3.25
C ILE A 78 0.35 -2.46 -4.37
N ALA A 79 0.23 -2.92 -5.61
CA ALA A 79 0.89 -2.32 -6.77
C ALA A 79 0.41 -0.89 -7.03
N TRP A 80 -0.90 -0.63 -6.90
CA TRP A 80 -1.48 0.72 -7.04
C TRP A 80 -0.97 1.68 -5.97
N LYS A 81 -0.87 1.22 -4.72
CA LYS A 81 -0.32 2.01 -3.62
C LYS A 81 1.16 2.28 -3.80
N ALA A 82 1.93 1.28 -4.23
CA ALA A 82 3.34 1.41 -4.54
C ALA A 82 3.57 2.39 -5.70
N ALA A 83 2.76 2.34 -6.77
CA ALA A 83 2.83 3.27 -7.88
C ALA A 83 2.57 4.71 -7.41
N ALA A 84 1.52 4.92 -6.61
CA ALA A 84 1.17 6.24 -6.06
C ALA A 84 2.29 6.80 -5.18
N LEU A 85 2.92 5.94 -4.36
CA LEU A 85 4.06 6.30 -3.54
C LEU A 85 5.25 6.71 -4.40
N VAL A 86 5.63 5.89 -5.37
CA VAL A 86 6.78 6.12 -6.25
C VAL A 86 6.63 7.41 -7.03
N GLU A 87 5.51 7.59 -7.73
CA GLU A 87 5.29 8.79 -8.54
C GLU A 87 5.28 10.06 -7.68
N SER A 88 4.63 10.03 -6.51
CA SER A 88 4.57 11.21 -5.64
C SER A 88 5.87 11.51 -4.90
N MET A 89 6.67 10.49 -4.55
CA MET A 89 7.95 10.67 -3.86
C MET A 89 9.08 11.03 -4.83
N ALA A 90 9.17 10.35 -5.97
CA ALA A 90 10.26 10.57 -6.93
C ALA A 90 10.17 11.94 -7.61
N SER A 91 8.95 12.43 -7.83
CA SER A 91 8.70 13.74 -8.44
C SER A 91 8.55 14.88 -7.43
N ASN A 92 8.56 14.61 -6.10
CA ASN A 92 8.57 15.70 -5.13
C ASN A 92 9.99 16.21 -4.89
N HIS A 93 10.10 17.52 -4.66
CA HIS A 93 11.32 18.18 -4.22
C HIS A 93 11.25 18.45 -2.70
N GLY A 94 10.79 17.45 -1.94
CA GLY A 94 10.64 17.57 -0.49
C GLY A 94 11.98 17.57 0.26
N PHE A 95 12.99 16.91 -0.32
CA PHE A 95 14.37 16.88 0.18
C PHE A 95 15.32 17.69 -0.70
N THR A 96 16.37 18.23 -0.09
CA THR A 96 17.44 18.96 -0.79
C THR A 96 18.14 18.09 -1.84
N ASP A 97 18.39 16.83 -1.50
CA ASP A 97 18.99 15.81 -2.37
C ASP A 97 18.51 14.42 -1.93
N GLY A 98 18.72 13.42 -2.78
CA GLY A 98 18.43 12.02 -2.46
C GLY A 98 16.97 11.63 -2.65
N ASN A 99 16.12 12.45 -3.30
CA ASN A 99 14.69 12.15 -3.52
C ASN A 99 14.47 10.78 -4.20
N LYS A 100 15.23 10.48 -5.28
CA LYS A 100 15.15 9.19 -5.99
C LYS A 100 15.53 8.01 -5.09
N ARG A 101 16.67 8.12 -4.39
CA ARG A 101 17.18 7.10 -3.47
C ARG A 101 16.25 6.89 -2.26
N THR A 102 15.69 7.97 -1.74
CA THR A 102 14.68 7.94 -0.67
C THR A 102 13.41 7.23 -1.13
N THR A 103 12.97 7.50 -2.36
CA THR A 103 11.81 6.83 -2.97
C THR A 103 12.03 5.33 -3.07
N LEU A 104 13.21 4.89 -3.52
CA LEU A 104 13.59 3.48 -3.57
C LEU A 104 13.51 2.83 -2.19
N ILE A 105 14.16 3.41 -1.19
CA ILE A 105 14.18 2.87 0.18
C ILE A 105 12.75 2.81 0.75
N LEU A 106 11.91 3.82 0.51
CA LEU A 106 10.52 3.84 0.93
C LEU A 106 9.66 2.80 0.22
N LEU A 107 9.83 2.61 -1.08
CA LEU A 107 9.15 1.56 -1.84
C LEU A 107 9.46 0.18 -1.26
N HIS A 108 10.73 -0.12 -1.03
CA HIS A 108 11.15 -1.38 -0.40
C HIS A 108 10.58 -1.53 1.01
N THR A 109 10.67 -0.49 1.84
CA THR A 109 10.14 -0.49 3.21
C THR A 109 8.63 -0.73 3.23
N PHE A 110 7.89 -0.06 2.34
CA PHE A 110 6.45 -0.19 2.22
C PHE A 110 6.04 -1.61 1.83
N LEU A 111 6.67 -2.19 0.80
CA LEU A 111 6.37 -3.54 0.35
C LEU A 111 6.72 -4.56 1.43
N GLN A 112 7.93 -4.50 1.98
CA GLN A 112 8.40 -5.45 2.99
C GLN A 112 7.50 -5.45 4.23
N ARG A 113 7.18 -4.27 4.78
CA ARG A 113 6.29 -4.16 5.95
C ARG A 113 4.84 -4.50 5.64
N SER A 114 4.45 -4.47 4.36
CA SER A 114 3.15 -4.95 3.90
C SER A 114 3.13 -6.47 3.64
N GLY A 115 4.25 -7.17 3.80
CA GLY A 115 4.37 -8.61 3.50
C GLY A 115 4.52 -8.91 2.02
N TYR A 116 5.16 -8.02 1.28
CA TYR A 116 5.44 -8.16 -0.15
C TYR A 116 6.92 -7.89 -0.45
N LYS A 117 7.39 -8.37 -1.60
CA LYS A 117 8.72 -8.09 -2.13
C LYS A 117 8.67 -7.92 -3.63
N LEU A 118 9.69 -7.26 -4.19
CA LEU A 118 9.92 -7.23 -5.63
C LEU A 118 10.76 -8.45 -6.04
N VAL A 119 10.49 -8.98 -7.22
CA VAL A 119 11.28 -10.03 -7.87
C VAL A 119 11.70 -9.59 -9.26
N ALA A 120 12.82 -10.11 -9.74
CA ALA A 120 13.21 -9.96 -11.14
C ALA A 120 12.25 -10.79 -12.02
N VAL A 121 11.96 -10.30 -13.22
CA VAL A 121 11.22 -11.05 -14.25
C VAL A 121 12.15 -11.46 -15.39
N PRO A 122 11.76 -12.42 -16.25
CA PRO A 122 12.55 -12.77 -17.42
C PRO A 122 12.88 -11.53 -18.28
N GLY A 123 14.16 -11.33 -18.58
CA GLY A 123 14.66 -10.18 -19.33
C GLY A 123 15.29 -9.07 -18.48
N ASP A 124 15.11 -9.08 -17.15
CA ASP A 124 15.85 -8.18 -16.26
C ASP A 124 17.32 -8.63 -16.16
N LEU A 125 18.28 -7.72 -16.33
CA LEU A 125 19.69 -7.98 -16.04
C LEU A 125 19.90 -8.22 -14.54
N SER A 126 19.29 -7.38 -13.71
CA SER A 126 19.18 -7.55 -12.27
C SER A 126 17.94 -6.82 -11.73
N LEU A 127 17.43 -7.26 -10.58
CA LEU A 127 16.31 -6.56 -9.92
C LEU A 127 16.68 -5.12 -9.55
N GLN A 128 17.91 -4.90 -9.09
CA GLN A 128 18.37 -3.58 -8.67
C GLN A 128 18.36 -2.61 -9.85
N GLU A 129 18.95 -3.00 -10.97
CA GLU A 129 18.98 -2.16 -12.17
C GLU A 129 17.58 -1.89 -12.71
N ALA A 130 16.71 -2.91 -12.76
CA ALA A 130 15.33 -2.75 -13.20
C ALA A 130 14.56 -1.74 -12.34
N VAL A 131 14.76 -1.78 -11.03
CA VAL A 131 14.14 -0.85 -10.06
C VAL A 131 14.69 0.57 -10.20
N GLU A 132 16.01 0.72 -10.40
CA GLU A 132 16.65 2.03 -10.61
C GLU A 132 16.17 2.67 -11.92
N ASN A 133 16.16 1.91 -13.02
CA ASN A 133 15.67 2.37 -14.32
C ASN A 133 14.19 2.77 -14.25
N MET A 134 13.35 2.00 -13.55
CA MET A 134 11.94 2.35 -13.33
C MET A 134 11.79 3.74 -12.67
N ILE A 135 12.56 4.04 -11.62
CA ILE A 135 12.49 5.36 -10.98
C ILE A 135 12.96 6.46 -11.94
N LEU A 136 14.03 6.21 -12.69
CA LEU A 136 14.53 7.18 -13.67
C LEU A 136 13.48 7.46 -14.76
N ASP A 137 12.80 6.44 -15.26
CA ASP A 137 11.79 6.59 -16.30
C ASP A 137 10.54 7.30 -15.79
N VAL A 138 10.12 7.07 -14.54
CA VAL A 138 9.04 7.84 -13.90
C VAL A 138 9.42 9.32 -13.78
N VAL A 139 10.63 9.62 -13.29
CA VAL A 139 11.10 11.02 -13.14
C VAL A 139 11.25 11.71 -14.50
N ASN A 140 11.75 11.00 -15.51
CA ASN A 140 11.94 11.51 -16.86
C ASN A 140 10.65 11.47 -17.70
N ARG A 141 9.51 11.11 -17.12
CA ARG A 141 8.19 11.01 -17.79
C ARG A 141 8.17 10.05 -18.99
N ARG A 142 9.04 9.04 -18.99
CA ARG A 142 9.04 7.94 -19.96
C ARG A 142 8.13 6.78 -19.55
N MET A 143 7.83 6.69 -18.26
CA MET A 143 6.87 5.74 -17.70
C MET A 143 5.72 6.50 -17.04
N ASP A 144 4.52 6.32 -17.57
CA ASP A 144 3.30 6.87 -16.99
C ASP A 144 2.79 6.05 -15.80
N PHE A 145 1.75 6.54 -15.13
CA PHE A 145 1.18 5.90 -13.95
C PHE A 145 0.63 4.49 -14.23
N GLY A 146 -0.01 4.28 -15.38
CA GLY A 146 -0.56 2.98 -15.78
C GLY A 146 0.56 1.97 -16.04
N GLN A 147 1.56 2.38 -16.82
CA GLN A 147 2.76 1.59 -17.10
C GLN A 147 3.51 1.21 -15.81
N LEU A 148 3.63 2.14 -14.86
CA LEU A 148 4.23 1.87 -13.55
C LEU A 148 3.44 0.84 -12.75
N ILE A 149 2.11 0.90 -12.78
CA ILE A 149 1.26 -0.11 -12.12
C ILE A 149 1.51 -1.49 -12.73
N ASP A 150 1.52 -1.59 -14.05
CA ASP A 150 1.70 -2.88 -14.72
C ASP A 150 3.11 -3.44 -14.51
N TRP A 151 4.12 -2.58 -14.52
CA TRP A 151 5.49 -2.93 -14.13
C TRP A 151 5.55 -3.50 -12.70
N LEU A 152 4.84 -2.86 -11.76
CA LEU A 152 4.77 -3.31 -10.36
C LEU A 152 3.97 -4.60 -10.19
N LYS A 153 2.85 -4.78 -10.90
CA LYS A 153 2.05 -6.03 -10.84
C LYS A 153 2.86 -7.24 -11.28
N ALA A 154 3.72 -7.09 -12.28
CA ALA A 154 4.58 -8.17 -12.77
C ALA A 154 5.66 -8.59 -11.75
N ARG A 155 6.05 -7.69 -10.84
CA ARG A 155 7.20 -7.87 -9.95
C ARG A 155 6.85 -7.98 -8.46
N VAL A 156 5.67 -7.53 -8.05
CA VAL A 156 5.26 -7.58 -6.63
C VAL A 156 4.66 -8.94 -6.32
N VAL A 157 5.33 -9.69 -5.44
CA VAL A 157 4.86 -10.98 -4.94
C VAL A 157 4.71 -10.95 -3.42
N ALA A 158 3.82 -11.76 -2.87
CA ALA A 158 3.71 -11.92 -1.43
C ALA A 158 5.02 -12.50 -0.87
N SER A 159 5.53 -11.89 0.20
CA SER A 159 6.59 -12.50 0.99
C SER A 159 5.96 -13.45 2.01
N PRO A 160 6.42 -14.71 2.09
CA PRO A 160 6.02 -15.62 3.15
C PRO A 160 6.46 -15.10 4.52
#